data_AF-A0A453ESB2-F1
#
_entry.id   AF-A0A453ESB2-F1
#
_cell.length_a   1.000
_cell.length_b   1.000
_cell.length_c   1.000
_cell.angle_alpha   90.00
_cell.angle_beta   90.00
_cell.angle_gamma   90.00
#
_symmetry.space_group_name_H-M   'P 1'
#
loop_
_entity.id
_entity.type
_entity.pdbx_description
1 polymer ?
#
loop_
_entity_poly.entity_id
_entity_poly.type
_entity_poly.pdbx_seq_one_letter_code
_entity_poly.pdbx_strand_id
1 'polypeptide(L)'
;MLFSDRKSRSIMNLCTNSGNGSSFIRPSEMSAVSHTSEVIFQLVDEAIEEVGPENVVQVVTDNASNNMGAKKMLLEKRPNMFWISCATHTNNLMLQGIVDLPRFSKVLEKTKAFTIFVYGHTRTLYCMKHLSSGKEIIRPGVTRFASAYLTLESLLDKKDQLRKMVVDDRWDKLREVKSKNVKSS
;
A
#
# COMPACT_ATOMS: atom_id res chain seq x y z
N MET A 1 -8.56 11.12 1.97
CA MET A 1 -7.57 10.12 1.51
C MET A 1 -7.33 10.31 0.02
N LEU A 2 -6.09 10.57 -0.38
CA LEU A 2 -5.67 10.72 -1.78
C LEU A 2 -5.18 9.37 -2.32
N PHE A 3 -5.64 8.95 -3.48
CA PHE A 3 -5.15 7.74 -4.15
C PHE A 3 -5.30 7.85 -5.67
N SER A 4 -4.50 7.07 -6.40
CA SER A 4 -4.65 6.90 -7.85
C SER A 4 -5.51 5.67 -8.15
N ASP A 5 -6.53 5.83 -8.99
CA ASP A 5 -7.35 4.72 -9.45
C ASP A 5 -6.64 3.87 -10.53
N ARG A 6 -7.29 2.79 -10.99
CA ARG A 6 -6.72 1.92 -12.04
C ARG A 6 -6.59 2.57 -13.42
N LYS A 7 -7.20 3.75 -13.62
CA LYS A 7 -7.11 4.56 -14.83
C LYS A 7 -6.09 5.70 -14.67
N SER A 8 -5.25 5.64 -13.63
CA SER A 8 -4.25 6.66 -13.30
C SER A 8 -4.86 8.02 -12.97
N ARG A 9 -6.13 8.07 -12.56
CA ARG A 9 -6.75 9.31 -12.09
C ARG A 9 -6.44 9.51 -10.61
N SER A 10 -6.00 10.70 -10.25
CA SER A 10 -5.83 11.09 -8.86
C SER A 10 -7.18 11.51 -8.27
N ILE A 11 -7.58 10.90 -7.16
CA ILE A 11 -8.84 11.18 -6.49
C ILE A 11 -8.58 11.41 -5.01
N MET A 12 -9.10 12.50 -4.47
CA MET A 12 -9.13 12.80 -3.04
C MET A 12 -10.54 12.56 -2.49
N ASN A 13 -10.68 11.58 -1.60
CA ASN A 13 -11.94 11.35 -0.89
C ASN A 13 -11.96 12.10 0.44
N LEU A 14 -13.03 12.85 0.70
CA LEU A 14 -13.31 13.51 1.96
C LEU A 14 -14.44 12.77 2.69
N CYS A 15 -14.22 12.47 3.96
CA CYS A 15 -15.16 11.72 4.80
C CYS A 15 -15.24 12.35 6.19
N THR A 16 -16.40 12.28 6.82
CA THR A 16 -16.57 12.57 8.25
C THR A 16 -16.63 11.27 9.05
N ASN A 17 -16.32 11.37 10.34
CA ASN A 17 -16.51 10.29 11.30
C ASN A 17 -17.11 10.87 12.58
N SER A 18 -18.12 10.20 13.11
CA SER A 18 -18.89 10.62 14.30
C SER A 18 -19.28 9.40 15.15
N GLY A 19 -19.96 9.62 16.27
CA GLY A 19 -20.51 8.52 17.07
C GLY A 19 -21.48 7.59 16.31
N ASN A 20 -22.06 8.09 15.20
CA ASN A 20 -22.96 7.31 14.34
C ASN A 20 -22.21 6.54 13.23
N GLY A 21 -20.88 6.63 13.21
CA GLY A 21 -20.01 6.02 12.21
C GLY A 21 -19.48 7.02 11.18
N SER A 22 -18.93 6.45 10.09
CA SER A 22 -18.27 7.19 9.02
C SER A 22 -19.23 7.50 7.88
N SER A 23 -19.21 8.75 7.41
CA SER A 23 -19.99 9.20 6.26
C SER A 23 -19.06 9.77 5.19
N PHE A 24 -19.40 9.51 3.93
CA PHE A 24 -18.69 10.07 2.79
C PHE A 24 -19.25 11.45 2.46
N ILE A 25 -18.39 12.47 2.33
CA ILE A 25 -18.81 13.83 1.94
C ILE A 25 -18.83 13.88 0.41
N ARG A 26 -17.65 13.84 -0.21
CA ARG A 26 -17.49 13.93 -1.67
C ARG A 26 -16.12 13.42 -2.13
N PRO A 27 -16.00 13.01 -3.40
CA PRO A 27 -14.72 12.85 -4.07
C PRO A 27 -14.31 14.17 -4.74
N SER A 28 -13.02 14.44 -4.79
CA SER A 28 -12.42 15.49 -5.61
C SER A 28 -11.51 14.84 -6.64
N GLU A 29 -11.74 15.13 -7.92
CA GLU A 29 -10.85 14.74 -9.00
C GLU A 29 -9.64 15.68 -8.99
N MET A 30 -8.44 15.10 -8.93
CA MET A 30 -7.19 15.84 -8.71
C MET A 30 -6.14 15.54 -9.80
N SER A 31 -6.52 14.97 -10.95
CA SER A 31 -5.53 14.56 -11.97
C SER A 31 -4.91 15.75 -12.68
N ALA A 32 -5.67 16.80 -12.92
CA ALA A 32 -5.20 18.02 -13.57
C ALA A 32 -4.66 19.07 -12.59
N VAL A 33 -4.69 18.79 -11.28
CA VAL A 33 -4.37 19.75 -10.23
C VAL A 33 -3.09 19.32 -9.52
N SER A 34 -2.17 20.27 -9.36
CA SER A 34 -0.96 20.02 -8.55
C SER A 34 -1.37 19.79 -7.10
N HIS A 35 -0.92 18.70 -6.48
CA HIS A 35 -1.28 18.36 -5.10
C HIS A 35 -0.46 19.16 -4.08
N THR A 36 -0.41 20.49 -4.22
CA THR A 36 0.35 21.35 -3.31
C THR A 36 -0.33 21.45 -1.95
N SER A 37 0.41 21.94 -0.96
CA SER A 37 -0.12 22.15 0.40
C SER A 37 -1.35 23.07 0.41
N GLU A 38 -1.34 24.10 -0.44
CA GLU A 38 -2.39 25.11 -0.56
C GLU A 38 -3.69 24.51 -1.10
N VAL A 39 -3.58 23.67 -2.15
CA VAL A 39 -4.75 22.99 -2.75
C VAL A 39 -5.38 22.03 -1.74
N ILE A 40 -4.56 21.26 -1.03
CA ILE A 40 -5.05 20.34 0.01
C ILE A 40 -5.71 21.13 1.15
N PHE A 41 -5.09 22.23 1.59
CA PHE A 41 -5.64 23.13 2.58
C PHE A 41 -7.03 23.63 2.17
N GLN A 42 -7.19 24.15 0.95
CA GLN A 42 -8.46 24.66 0.43
C GLN A 42 -9.55 23.57 0.44
N LEU A 43 -9.23 22.38 -0.05
CA LEU A 43 -10.19 21.27 -0.09
C LEU A 43 -10.68 20.85 1.29
N VAL A 44 -9.77 20.77 2.26
CA VAL A 44 -10.12 20.42 3.63
C VAL A 44 -10.90 21.54 4.30
N ASP A 45 -10.50 22.79 4.06
CA ASP A 45 -11.16 23.97 4.62
C ASP A 45 -12.60 24.13 4.10
N GLU A 46 -12.83 23.93 2.81
CA GLU A 46 -14.18 23.87 2.21
C GLU A 46 -15.03 22.76 2.83
N ALA A 47 -14.44 21.58 3.03
CA ALA A 47 -15.15 20.45 3.64
C ALA A 47 -15.54 20.74 5.11
N ILE A 48 -14.71 21.49 5.83
CA ILE A 48 -15.01 21.94 7.20
C ILE A 48 -16.19 22.93 7.18
N GLU A 49 -16.22 23.85 6.23
CA GLU A 49 -17.35 24.78 6.06
C GLU A 49 -18.65 24.04 5.68
N GLU A 50 -18.57 23.03 4.80
CA GLU A 50 -19.72 22.19 4.41
C GLU A 50 -20.32 21.42 5.61
N VAL A 51 -19.47 20.93 6.51
CA VAL A 51 -19.87 20.19 7.72
C VAL A 51 -20.31 21.13 8.86
N GLY A 52 -19.89 22.40 8.83
CA GLY A 52 -20.01 23.32 9.94
C GLY A 52 -18.77 23.25 10.85
N PRO A 53 -17.99 24.34 11.00
CA PRO A 53 -16.77 24.35 11.81
C PRO A 53 -16.98 23.93 13.27
N GLU A 54 -18.15 24.22 13.84
CA GLU A 54 -18.54 23.82 15.19
C GLU A 54 -18.71 22.31 15.37
N ASN A 55 -18.93 21.59 14.27
CA ASN A 55 -19.11 20.13 14.26
C ASN A 55 -17.80 19.37 14.00
N VAL A 56 -16.69 20.09 13.78
CA VAL A 56 -15.38 19.49 13.47
C VAL A 56 -14.41 19.71 14.62
N VAL A 57 -14.06 18.62 15.29
CA VAL A 57 -13.04 18.63 16.37
C VAL A 57 -11.65 18.27 15.88
N GLN A 58 -11.56 17.47 14.81
CA GLN A 58 -10.31 16.90 14.35
C GLN A 58 -10.26 16.67 12.84
N VAL A 59 -9.10 16.94 12.26
CA VAL A 59 -8.73 16.58 10.89
C VAL A 59 -7.65 15.50 10.92
N VAL A 60 -7.84 14.43 10.13
CA VAL A 60 -6.88 13.32 10.01
C VAL A 60 -6.41 13.18 8.57
N THR A 61 -5.13 13.39 8.29
CA THR A 61 -4.53 13.11 6.97
C THR A 61 -3.21 12.36 7.12
N ASP A 62 -2.64 11.84 6.02
CA ASP A 62 -1.36 11.11 6.09
C ASP A 62 -0.15 12.07 6.26
N ASN A 63 1.05 11.51 6.40
CA ASN A 63 2.28 12.28 6.64
C ASN A 63 3.00 12.74 5.37
N ALA A 64 2.35 12.72 4.21
CA ALA A 64 2.94 13.29 3.00
C ALA A 64 3.31 14.77 3.23
N SER A 65 4.40 15.22 2.63
CA SER A 65 4.93 16.59 2.80
C SER A 65 3.88 17.67 2.59
N ASN A 66 3.02 17.50 1.57
CA ASN A 66 2.02 18.49 1.22
C ASN A 66 0.85 18.51 2.21
N ASN A 67 0.51 17.35 2.81
CA ASN A 67 -0.43 17.28 3.91
C ASN A 67 0.13 17.95 5.18
N MET A 68 1.44 17.83 5.43
CA MET A 68 2.11 18.51 6.54
C MET A 68 2.16 20.04 6.34
N GLY A 69 2.29 20.52 5.10
CA GLY A 69 2.16 21.94 4.79
C GLY A 69 0.72 22.43 4.98
N ALA A 70 -0.27 21.70 4.47
CA ALA A 70 -1.69 22.02 4.64
C ALA A 70 -2.09 22.07 6.12
N LYS A 71 -1.56 21.14 6.93
CA LYS A 71 -1.71 21.15 8.39
C LYS A 71 -1.31 22.49 9.00
N LYS A 72 -0.14 23.01 8.62
CA LYS A 72 0.36 24.26 9.18
C LYS A 72 -0.60 25.42 8.91
N MET A 73 -1.09 25.52 7.68
CA MET A 73 -2.07 26.53 7.27
C MET A 73 -3.42 26.37 8.00
N LEU A 74 -3.89 25.13 8.18
CA LEU A 74 -5.12 24.85 8.94
C LEU A 74 -4.98 25.24 10.42
N LEU A 75 -3.84 24.96 11.05
CA LEU A 75 -3.60 25.32 12.45
C LEU A 75 -3.57 26.84 12.64
N GLU A 76 -3.04 27.59 11.66
CA GLU A 76 -3.05 29.05 11.67
C GLU A 76 -4.48 29.61 11.50
N LYS A 77 -5.28 29.05 10.58
CA LYS A 77 -6.65 29.52 10.31
C LYS A 77 -7.67 29.06 11.38
N ARG A 78 -7.51 27.85 11.91
CA ARG A 78 -8.48 27.17 12.79
C ARG A 78 -7.77 26.62 14.04
N PRO A 79 -7.32 27.50 14.95
CA PRO A 79 -6.52 27.10 16.12
C PRO A 79 -7.26 26.17 17.10
N ASN A 80 -8.59 26.14 17.05
CA ASN A 80 -9.43 25.30 17.92
C ASN A 80 -9.62 23.86 17.41
N MET A 81 -9.06 23.51 16.25
CA MET A 81 -9.17 22.17 15.67
C MET A 81 -7.85 21.41 15.78
N PHE A 82 -7.94 20.14 16.19
CA PHE A 82 -6.76 19.28 16.22
C PHE A 82 -6.48 18.71 14.83
N TRP A 83 -5.22 18.68 14.44
CA TRP A 83 -4.78 17.90 13.30
C TRP A 83 -3.88 16.79 13.77
N ILE A 84 -4.16 15.57 13.31
CA ILE A 84 -3.31 14.41 13.56
C ILE A 84 -2.96 13.66 12.29
N SER A 85 -1.79 13.04 12.34
CA SER A 85 -1.31 12.11 11.34
C SER A 85 -2.11 10.81 11.36
N CYS A 86 -2.37 10.24 10.19
CA CYS A 86 -3.02 8.95 10.06
C CYS A 86 -2.16 7.84 10.67
N ALA A 87 -2.66 7.18 11.72
CA ALA A 87 -1.98 6.07 12.38
C ALA A 87 -1.62 4.93 11.42
N THR A 88 -2.49 4.61 10.47
CA THR A 88 -2.23 3.59 9.44
C THR A 88 -1.02 3.94 8.59
N HIS A 89 -0.86 5.22 8.23
CA HIS A 89 0.31 5.67 7.47
C HIS A 89 1.57 5.65 8.33
N THR A 90 1.49 6.07 9.59
CA THR A 90 2.60 5.96 10.55
C THR A 90 3.07 4.50 10.71
N ASN A 91 2.14 3.56 10.91
CA ASN A 91 2.46 2.13 10.97
C ASN A 91 3.14 1.63 9.69
N ASN A 92 2.66 2.09 8.54
CA ASN A 92 3.25 1.76 7.24
C ASN A 92 4.70 2.27 7.10
N LEU A 93 5.00 3.48 7.60
CA LEU A 93 6.36 4.03 7.62
C LEU A 93 7.28 3.29 8.60
N MET A 94 6.77 2.89 9.78
CA MET A 94 7.54 2.07 10.72
C MET A 94 7.92 0.72 10.11
N LEU A 95 6.96 0.06 9.45
CA LEU A 95 7.21 -1.19 8.73
C LEU A 95 8.23 -1.02 7.61
N GLN A 96 8.17 0.10 6.88
CA GLN A 96 9.17 0.42 5.86
C GLN A 96 10.57 0.52 6.49
N GLY A 97 10.72 1.28 7.57
CA GLY A 97 12.01 1.43 8.26
C GLY A 97 12.60 0.09 8.72
N ILE A 98 11.76 -0.84 9.21
CA ILE A 98 12.21 -2.19 9.57
C ILE A 98 12.71 -2.95 8.35
N VAL A 99 11.96 -2.92 7.25
CA VAL A 99 12.29 -3.72 6.06
C VAL A 99 13.51 -3.17 5.30
N ASP A 100 13.77 -1.87 5.40
CA ASP A 100 14.97 -1.25 4.81
C ASP A 100 16.26 -1.62 5.53
N LEU A 101 16.20 -2.18 6.74
CA LEU A 101 17.38 -2.68 7.42
C LEU A 101 18.08 -3.74 6.55
N PRO A 102 19.43 -3.71 6.42
CA PRO A 102 20.19 -4.62 5.54
C PRO A 102 19.91 -6.11 5.76
N ARG A 103 19.51 -6.48 6.98
CA ARG A 103 19.14 -7.85 7.36
C ARG A 103 17.84 -8.31 6.67
N PHE A 104 16.88 -7.42 6.50
CA PHE A 104 15.54 -7.74 5.98
C PHE A 104 15.38 -7.37 4.50
N SER A 105 16.08 -6.35 4.02
CA SER A 105 15.99 -5.87 2.63
C SER A 105 16.27 -6.98 1.62
N LYS A 106 17.35 -7.76 1.83
CA LYS A 106 17.70 -8.92 0.98
C LYS A 106 16.63 -10.00 0.95
N VAL A 107 15.94 -10.23 2.06
CA VAL A 107 14.85 -11.22 2.15
C VAL A 107 13.63 -10.72 1.37
N LEU A 108 13.32 -9.43 1.48
CA LEU A 108 12.22 -8.83 0.73
C LEU A 108 12.50 -8.85 -0.78
N GLU A 109 13.72 -8.55 -1.22
CA GLU A 109 14.09 -8.60 -2.65
C GLU A 109 13.87 -9.99 -3.24
N LYS A 110 14.36 -11.03 -2.54
CA LYS A 110 14.15 -12.44 -2.94
C LYS A 110 12.67 -12.80 -2.97
N THR A 111 11.92 -12.34 -1.98
CA THR A 111 10.46 -12.55 -1.89
C THR A 111 9.72 -11.90 -3.06
N LYS A 112 10.06 -10.66 -3.41
CA LYS A 112 9.51 -9.96 -4.57
C LYS A 112 9.85 -10.68 -5.86
N ALA A 113 11.12 -11.05 -6.07
CA ALA A 113 11.57 -11.78 -7.25
C ALA A 113 10.83 -13.13 -7.40
N PHE A 114 10.70 -13.89 -6.31
CA PHE A 114 9.96 -15.15 -6.32
C PHE A 114 8.48 -14.95 -6.65
N THR A 115 7.83 -13.96 -6.03
CA THR A 115 6.40 -13.68 -6.28
C THR A 115 6.17 -13.23 -7.73
N ILE A 116 7.04 -12.38 -8.27
CA ILE A 116 7.01 -11.97 -9.69
C ILE A 116 7.18 -13.18 -10.60
N PHE A 117 8.14 -14.07 -10.31
CA PHE A 117 8.37 -15.28 -11.10
C PHE A 117 7.16 -16.22 -11.10
N VAL A 118 6.59 -16.52 -9.92
CA VAL A 118 5.45 -17.43 -9.80
C VAL A 118 4.22 -16.89 -10.55
N TYR A 119 3.92 -15.60 -10.39
CA TYR A 119 2.74 -15.00 -11.01
C TYR A 119 2.96 -14.53 -12.46
N GLY A 120 4.21 -14.39 -12.89
CA GLY A 120 4.58 -14.03 -14.26
C GLY A 120 4.51 -15.19 -15.25
N HIS A 121 4.41 -16.43 -14.76
CA HIS A 121 4.39 -17.63 -15.60
C HIS A 121 3.21 -18.55 -15.24
N THR A 122 2.29 -18.74 -16.18
CA THR A 122 1.05 -19.52 -15.98
C THR A 122 1.33 -20.94 -15.47
N ARG A 123 2.39 -21.59 -15.97
CA ARG A 123 2.77 -22.95 -15.56
C ARG A 123 3.33 -23.01 -14.15
N THR A 124 4.15 -22.01 -13.77
CA THR A 124 4.67 -21.87 -12.42
C THR A 124 3.55 -21.59 -11.42
N LEU A 125 2.62 -20.70 -11.77
CA LEU A 125 1.42 -20.41 -10.97
C LEU A 125 0.56 -21.65 -10.77
N TYR A 126 0.33 -22.42 -11.83
CA TYR A 126 -0.40 -23.68 -11.77
C TYR A 126 0.27 -24.69 -10.82
N CYS A 127 1.59 -24.85 -10.93
CA CYS A 127 2.35 -25.74 -10.05
C CYS A 127 2.22 -25.35 -8.57
N MET A 128 2.35 -24.04 -8.28
CA MET A 128 2.16 -23.51 -6.93
C MET A 128 0.75 -23.79 -6.40
N LYS A 129 -0.28 -23.43 -7.16
CA LYS A 129 -1.69 -23.65 -6.78
C LYS A 129 -2.00 -25.13 -6.56
N HIS A 130 -1.45 -26.01 -7.39
CA HIS A 130 -1.68 -27.44 -7.24
C HIS A 130 -1.15 -27.97 -5.90
N LEU A 131 0.05 -27.54 -5.50
CA LEU A 131 0.72 -28.01 -4.30
C LEU A 131 0.31 -27.26 -3.03
N SER A 132 -0.25 -26.06 -3.17
CA SER A 132 -0.81 -25.27 -2.08
C SER A 132 -2.30 -25.53 -1.83
N SER A 133 -2.90 -26.55 -2.47
CA SER A 133 -4.35 -26.82 -2.42
C SER A 133 -5.20 -25.62 -2.82
N GLY A 134 -4.75 -24.88 -3.84
CA GLY A 134 -5.40 -23.69 -4.38
C GLY A 134 -5.14 -22.40 -3.58
N LYS A 135 -4.39 -22.45 -2.47
CA LYS A 135 -4.08 -21.26 -1.66
C LYS A 135 -3.10 -20.34 -2.37
N GLU A 136 -3.45 -19.07 -2.48
CA GLU A 136 -2.63 -18.04 -3.13
C GLU A 136 -1.68 -17.32 -2.15
N ILE A 137 -0.57 -16.83 -2.69
CA ILE A 137 0.34 -15.93 -1.97
C ILE A 137 -0.28 -14.53 -2.04
N ILE A 138 -0.33 -13.83 -0.90
CA ILE A 138 -0.74 -12.43 -0.89
C ILE A 138 0.30 -11.64 -1.69
N ARG A 139 -0.15 -10.93 -2.72
CA ARG A 139 0.75 -10.17 -3.59
C ARG A 139 1.12 -8.83 -2.95
N PRO A 140 2.37 -8.36 -3.13
CA PRO A 140 2.73 -6.99 -2.78
C PRO A 140 1.82 -6.02 -3.55
N GLY A 141 1.09 -5.19 -2.83
CA GLY A 141 0.34 -4.07 -3.40
C GLY A 141 1.29 -2.88 -3.62
N VAL A 142 1.04 -2.11 -4.68
CA VAL A 142 1.90 -0.98 -5.08
C VAL A 142 2.03 0.09 -3.99
N THR A 143 1.02 0.22 -3.11
CA THR A 143 0.86 1.42 -2.27
C THR A 143 1.02 1.22 -0.76
N ARG A 144 1.33 0.02 -0.25
CA ARG A 144 1.43 -0.21 1.22
C ARG A 144 2.49 -1.24 1.60
N PHE A 145 3.47 -0.88 2.42
CA PHE A 145 4.49 -1.77 3.01
C PHE A 145 3.91 -2.85 3.91
N ALA A 146 2.71 -2.62 4.46
CA ALA A 146 1.92 -3.69 5.07
C ALA A 146 1.75 -4.90 4.11
N SER A 147 1.66 -4.68 2.80
CA SER A 147 1.58 -5.79 1.83
C SER A 147 2.88 -6.58 1.71
N ALA A 148 4.05 -5.97 1.94
CA ALA A 148 5.32 -6.68 1.96
C ALA A 148 5.38 -7.63 3.17
N TYR A 149 4.94 -7.17 4.33
CA TYR A 149 4.79 -8.01 5.52
C TYR A 149 3.81 -9.17 5.26
N LEU A 150 2.60 -8.88 4.76
CA LEU A 150 1.60 -9.90 4.45
C LEU A 150 2.09 -10.90 3.39
N THR A 151 2.90 -10.45 2.43
CA THR A 151 3.52 -11.35 1.44
C THR A 151 4.50 -12.31 2.11
N LEU A 152 5.37 -11.80 2.98
CA LEU A 152 6.35 -12.59 3.72
C LEU A 152 5.66 -13.61 4.65
N GLU A 153 4.63 -13.18 5.37
CA GLU A 153 3.79 -14.04 6.20
C GLU A 153 3.10 -15.12 5.36
N SER A 154 2.50 -14.75 4.22
CA SER A 154 1.83 -15.68 3.32
C SER A 154 2.78 -16.73 2.72
N LEU A 155 4.03 -16.36 2.47
CA LEU A 155 5.09 -17.29 2.05
C LEU A 155 5.51 -18.22 3.19
N LEU A 156 5.62 -17.70 4.40
CA LEU A 156 5.98 -18.49 5.59
C LEU A 156 4.90 -19.54 5.90
N ASP A 157 3.63 -19.15 5.84
CA ASP A 157 2.47 -20.06 5.99
C ASP A 157 2.45 -21.18 4.95
N LYS A 158 3.03 -20.93 3.77
CA LYS A 158 3.08 -21.87 2.64
C LYS A 158 4.44 -22.53 2.47
N LYS A 159 5.34 -22.35 3.43
CA LYS A 159 6.75 -22.75 3.33
C LYS A 159 6.92 -24.21 2.92
N ASP A 160 6.14 -25.12 3.51
CA ASP A 160 6.26 -26.55 3.23
C ASP A 160 5.75 -26.92 1.84
N GLN A 161 4.65 -26.29 1.39
CA GLN A 161 4.10 -26.48 0.06
C GLN A 161 5.03 -25.90 -1.02
N LEU A 162 5.63 -24.73 -0.75
CA LEU A 162 6.61 -24.11 -1.66
C LEU A 162 7.91 -24.91 -1.73
N ARG A 163 8.32 -25.54 -0.63
CA ARG A 163 9.46 -26.48 -0.63
C ARG A 163 9.16 -27.74 -1.44
N LYS A 164 7.95 -28.31 -1.30
CA LYS A 164 7.50 -29.43 -2.14
C LYS A 164 7.45 -29.05 -3.61
N MET A 165 7.05 -27.82 -3.91
CA MET A 165 6.99 -27.30 -5.27
C MET A 165 8.33 -27.33 -5.99
N VAL A 166 9.43 -26.91 -5.36
CA VAL A 166 10.73 -26.88 -6.03
C VAL A 166 11.39 -28.25 -6.21
N VAL A 167 10.81 -29.31 -5.64
CA VAL A 167 11.29 -30.70 -5.77
C VAL A 167 10.28 -31.62 -6.47
N ASP A 168 9.12 -31.11 -6.90
CA ASP A 168 8.12 -31.88 -7.66
C ASP A 168 8.53 -31.96 -9.14
N ASP A 169 8.37 -33.12 -9.76
CA ASP A 169 8.70 -33.34 -11.18
C ASP A 169 8.10 -32.30 -12.13
N ARG A 170 6.96 -31.70 -11.77
CA ARG A 170 6.32 -30.65 -12.57
C ARG A 170 7.14 -29.38 -12.62
N TRP A 171 7.85 -29.05 -11.54
CA TRP A 171 8.77 -27.92 -11.48
C TRP A 171 9.98 -28.13 -12.38
N ASP A 172 10.57 -29.32 -12.36
CA ASP A 172 11.70 -29.67 -13.23
C ASP A 172 11.34 -29.73 -14.72
N LYS A 173 10.04 -29.83 -15.04
CA LYS A 173 9.53 -29.77 -16.42
C LYS A 173 9.27 -28.34 -16.88
N LEU A 174 9.36 -27.33 -16.01
CA LEU A 174 9.21 -25.92 -16.37
C LEU A 174 10.44 -25.46 -17.17
N ARG A 175 10.21 -24.78 -18.30
CA ARG A 175 11.29 -24.21 -19.11
C ARG A 175 11.90 -22.98 -18.44
N GLU A 176 11.05 -22.28 -17.69
CA GLU A 176 11.31 -21.02 -16.99
C GLU A 176 12.32 -21.19 -15.84
N VAL A 177 12.38 -22.39 -15.25
CA VAL A 177 13.34 -22.76 -14.20
C VAL A 177 14.71 -23.12 -14.79
N LYS A 178 14.78 -23.43 -16.10
CA LYS A 178 16.00 -23.90 -16.80
C LYS A 178 16.82 -22.77 -17.44
N SER A 179 16.33 -21.53 -17.46
CA SER A 179 17.10 -20.35 -17.91
C SER A 179 17.62 -19.56 -16.70
N LYS A 180 18.90 -19.37 -16.37
CA LYS A 180 20.22 -19.58 -17.02
C LYS A 180 21.29 -19.90 -15.96
N ASN A 181 22.12 -20.91 -16.22
CA ASN A 181 23.56 -20.90 -15.95
C ASN A 181 24.27 -20.66 -17.29
N VAL A 182 24.31 -19.42 -17.79
CA VAL A 182 25.25 -19.02 -18.86
C VAL A 182 25.58 -17.54 -18.70
N LYS A 183 26.64 -17.27 -17.95
CA LYS A 183 27.77 -16.40 -18.31
C LYS A 183 28.94 -16.80 -17.41
N SER A 184 29.73 -17.77 -17.89
CA SER A 184 31.09 -18.03 -17.44
C SER A 184 32.04 -17.12 -18.23
N SER A 185 32.88 -16.39 -17.48
CA SER A 185 34.09 -15.66 -17.91
C SER A 185 33.91 -14.41 -18.76
#